data_AF-Q39289-F1
#
_entry.id   AF-Q39289-F1
#
_cell.length_a   1.000
_cell.length_b   1.000
_cell.length_c   1.000
_cell.angle_alpha   90.00
_cell.angle_beta   90.00
_cell.angle_gamma   90.00
#
_symmetry.space_group_name_H-M   'P 1'
#
loop_
_entity.id
_entity.type
_entity.pdbx_description
1 polymer ?
#
loop_
_entity_poly.entity_id
_entity_poly.type
_entity_poly.pdbx_seq_one_letter_code
_entity_poly.pdbx_strand_id
1 'polypeptide(L)'
;HYPATDIPQASRFLFKQNRVRMIVDCNAKPVSVIQDETLMQPLCLVGSTLRAPHGCHAQYMANMGSIASLVMAVIINGSDEEGSRNPTKLWGLVVCHHTSPRCIPLPLRYAC
;
A
#
# COMPACT_ATOMS: atom_id res chain seq x y z
N HIS A 1 19.57 2.35 6.17
CA HIS A 1 19.24 2.37 4.73
C HIS A 1 18.63 1.04 4.34
N TYR A 2 17.70 1.05 3.37
CA TYR A 2 17.04 -0.16 2.85
C TYR A 2 17.27 -0.26 1.33
N PRO A 3 17.34 -1.47 0.76
CA PRO A 3 17.52 -1.62 -0.67
C PRO A 3 16.27 -1.16 -1.43
N ALA A 4 16.45 -0.62 -2.63
CA ALA A 4 15.33 -0.13 -3.46
C ALA A 4 14.31 -1.24 -3.82
N THR A 5 14.74 -2.50 -3.74
CA THR A 5 13.94 -3.69 -4.03
C THR A 5 12.91 -4.01 -2.94
N ASP A 6 13.05 -3.47 -1.73
CA ASP A 6 12.07 -3.66 -0.64
C ASP A 6 10.70 -3.08 -1.02
N ILE A 7 10.68 -2.04 -1.86
CA ILE A 7 9.46 -1.41 -2.37
C ILE A 7 9.52 -1.37 -3.90
N PRO A 8 8.93 -2.37 -4.59
CA PRO A 8 8.95 -2.46 -6.04
C PRO A 8 8.38 -1.20 -6.73
N GLN A 9 8.85 -0.93 -7.95
CA GLN A 9 8.38 0.22 -8.75
C GLN A 9 6.85 0.22 -8.93
N ALA A 10 6.23 -0.95 -9.11
CA ALA A 10 4.78 -1.08 -9.17
C ALA A 10 4.10 -0.58 -7.89
N SER A 11 4.62 -0.95 -6.70
CA SER A 11 4.06 -0.48 -5.42
C SER A 11 4.20 1.03 -5.26
N ARG A 12 5.35 1.60 -5.63
CA ARG A 12 5.56 3.06 -5.61
C ARG A 12 4.61 3.80 -6.56
N PHE A 13 4.33 3.23 -7.73
CA PHE A 13 3.35 3.78 -8.65
C PHE A 13 1.94 3.73 -8.07
N LEU A 14 1.55 2.63 -7.44
CA LEU A 14 0.24 2.49 -6.81
C LEU A 14 0.03 3.50 -5.67
N PHE A 15 1.07 3.86 -4.92
CA PHE A 15 0.98 4.91 -3.88
C PHE A 15 0.70 6.31 -4.42
N LYS A 16 0.94 6.57 -5.72
CA LYS A 16 0.51 7.82 -6.36
C LYS A 16 -1.01 7.88 -6.52
N GLN A 17 -1.65 6.74 -6.75
CA GLN A 17 -3.11 6.63 -6.92
C GLN A 17 -3.82 6.44 -5.58
N ASN A 18 -3.30 5.55 -4.73
CA ASN A 18 -3.85 5.19 -3.43
C ASN A 18 -2.90 5.63 -2.33
N ARG A 19 -3.14 6.83 -1.80
CA ARG A 19 -2.19 7.52 -0.91
C ARG A 19 -2.09 6.92 0.50
N VAL A 20 -3.09 6.15 0.93
CA VAL A 20 -3.12 5.52 2.26
C VAL A 20 -3.38 4.04 2.12
N ARG A 21 -2.57 3.21 2.77
CA ARG A 21 -2.72 1.75 2.79
C ARG A 21 -2.57 1.22 4.21
N MET A 22 -3.53 0.42 4.64
CA MET A 22 -3.52 -0.24 5.95
C MET A 22 -3.47 -1.77 5.77
N ILE A 23 -2.67 -2.42 6.60
CA ILE A 23 -2.66 -3.87 6.81
C ILE A 23 -2.88 -4.07 8.30
N VAL A 24 -4.01 -4.68 8.66
CA VAL A 24 -4.40 -4.86 10.08
C VAL A 24 -3.56 -5.93 10.75
N ASP A 25 -3.26 -7.01 10.02
CA ASP A 25 -2.50 -8.16 10.49
C ASP A 25 -1.85 -8.84 9.28
N CYS A 26 -0.52 -8.98 9.28
CA CYS A 26 0.22 -9.68 8.21
C CYS A 26 0.08 -11.20 8.27
N ASN A 27 -0.31 -11.76 9.42
CA ASN A 27 -0.47 -13.21 9.63
C ASN A 27 -1.92 -13.68 9.35
N ALA A 28 -2.85 -12.75 9.16
CA ALA A 28 -4.22 -13.08 8.82
C ALA A 28 -4.29 -13.77 7.45
N LYS A 29 -5.04 -14.87 7.39
CA LYS A 29 -5.25 -15.61 6.14
C LYS A 29 -6.04 -14.75 5.15
N PRO A 30 -5.55 -14.52 3.91
CA PRO A 30 -6.32 -13.82 2.89
C PRO A 30 -7.63 -14.55 2.59
N VAL A 31 -8.69 -13.78 2.35
CA VAL A 31 -10.02 -14.30 1.99
C VAL A 31 -10.22 -14.15 0.48
N SER A 32 -10.64 -15.22 -0.19
CA SER A 32 -10.94 -15.19 -1.63
C SER A 32 -12.21 -14.38 -1.92
N VAL A 33 -12.18 -13.61 -3.00
CA VAL A 33 -13.35 -12.92 -3.53
C VAL A 33 -14.08 -13.87 -4.47
N ILE A 34 -15.37 -14.09 -4.23
CA ILE A 34 -16.25 -14.79 -5.17
C ILE A 34 -16.65 -13.78 -6.24
N GLN A 35 -16.42 -14.12 -7.50
CA GLN A 35 -16.72 -13.28 -8.65
C GLN A 35 -17.50 -14.09 -9.69
N ASP A 36 -18.28 -13.40 -10.51
CA ASP A 36 -19.05 -14.02 -11.60
C ASP A 36 -18.11 -14.68 -12.62
N GLU A 37 -18.45 -15.87 -13.11
CA GLU A 37 -17.63 -16.63 -14.07
C GLU A 37 -17.53 -15.96 -15.44
N THR A 38 -18.45 -15.06 -15.77
CA THR A 38 -18.45 -14.29 -17.03
C THR A 38 -17.38 -13.20 -17.06
N LEU A 39 -16.74 -12.88 -15.94
CA LEU A 39 -15.63 -11.94 -15.88
C LEU A 39 -14.38 -12.54 -16.56
N MET A 40 -13.96 -11.90 -17.66
CA MET A 40 -12.75 -12.29 -18.41
C MET A 40 -11.44 -12.18 -17.59
N GLN A 41 -11.46 -11.43 -16.49
CA GLN A 41 -10.30 -11.20 -15.62
C GLN A 41 -10.73 -10.95 -14.18
N PRO A 42 -9.85 -11.19 -13.19
CA PRO A 42 -10.14 -10.90 -11.80
C PRO A 42 -10.48 -9.43 -11.55
N LEU A 43 -11.35 -9.17 -10.56
CA LEU A 43 -11.70 -7.82 -10.17
C LEU A 43 -10.46 -6.99 -9.78
N CYS A 44 -10.38 -5.76 -10.27
CA CYS A 44 -9.29 -4.85 -9.91
C CYS A 44 -9.49 -4.29 -8.49
N LEU A 45 -8.77 -4.85 -7.52
CA LEU A 45 -8.83 -4.43 -6.11
C LEU A 45 -7.85 -3.31 -5.74
N VAL A 46 -7.24 -2.65 -6.73
CA VAL A 46 -6.13 -1.69 -6.49
C VAL A 46 -6.51 -0.57 -5.52
N GLY A 47 -7.75 -0.08 -5.59
CA GLY A 47 -8.31 0.96 -4.71
C GLY A 47 -9.07 0.44 -3.50
N SER A 48 -9.15 -0.88 -3.30
CA SER A 48 -9.81 -1.45 -2.12
C SER A 48 -8.96 -1.23 -0.87
N THR A 49 -9.59 -0.69 0.18
CA THR A 49 -8.94 -0.51 1.49
C THR A 49 -8.67 -1.82 2.23
N LEU A 50 -9.26 -2.93 1.76
CA LEU A 50 -9.14 -4.28 2.33
C LEU A 50 -8.25 -5.20 1.49
N ARG A 51 -7.59 -4.69 0.44
CA ARG A 51 -6.75 -5.51 -0.43
C ARG A 51 -5.63 -6.18 0.38
N ALA A 52 -5.62 -7.51 0.34
CA ALA A 52 -4.61 -8.32 1.03
C ALA A 52 -3.18 -7.96 0.57
N PRO A 53 -2.18 -8.02 1.46
CA PRO A 53 -0.79 -7.89 1.07
C PRO A 53 -0.34 -9.05 0.19
N HIS A 54 0.57 -8.76 -0.74
CA HIS A 54 1.29 -9.82 -1.45
C HIS A 54 2.12 -10.63 -0.45
N GLY A 55 2.22 -11.96 -0.64
CA GLY A 55 2.85 -12.87 0.32
C GLY A 55 4.29 -12.48 0.69
N CYS A 56 5.10 -12.03 -0.28
CA CYS A 56 6.45 -11.52 -0.03
C CYS A 56 6.45 -10.35 0.98
N HIS A 57 5.50 -9.41 0.86
CA HIS A 57 5.42 -8.28 1.78
C HIS A 57 4.83 -8.67 3.14
N ALA A 58 3.88 -9.62 3.18
CA ALA A 58 3.38 -10.16 4.44
C ALA A 58 4.51 -10.85 5.24
N GLN A 59 5.35 -11.64 4.57
CA GLN A 59 6.51 -12.27 5.18
C GLN A 59 7.58 -11.24 5.59
N TYR A 60 7.80 -10.21 4.77
CA TYR A 60 8.69 -9.09 5.12
C TYR A 60 8.25 -8.41 6.44
N MET A 61 6.95 -8.14 6.57
CA MET A 61 6.36 -7.58 7.80
C MET A 61 6.56 -8.51 9.01
N ALA A 62 6.27 -9.80 8.84
CA ALA A 62 6.47 -10.80 9.88
C ALA A 62 7.95 -10.88 10.33
N ASN A 63 8.89 -10.89 9.38
CA ASN A 63 10.33 -10.91 9.66
C ASN A 63 10.81 -9.63 10.38
N MET A 64 10.17 -8.49 10.10
CA MET A 64 10.45 -7.22 10.75
C MET A 64 9.79 -7.08 12.15
N GLY A 65 8.86 -7.97 12.50
CA GLY A 65 8.05 -7.88 13.72
C GLY A 65 6.92 -6.84 13.64
N SER A 66 6.57 -6.38 12.44
CA SER A 66 5.48 -5.41 12.22
C SER A 66 4.17 -6.13 11.87
N ILE A 67 3.41 -6.52 12.91
CA ILE A 67 2.14 -7.23 12.74
C ILE A 67 1.12 -6.40 11.96
N ALA A 68 0.98 -5.11 12.30
CA ALA A 68 0.13 -4.17 11.57
C ALA A 68 0.97 -3.05 10.95
N SER A 69 0.46 -2.48 9.86
CA SER A 69 1.10 -1.34 9.19
C SER A 69 0.07 -0.34 8.64
N LEU A 70 0.40 0.94 8.74
CA LEU A 70 -0.25 2.03 8.02
C LEU A 70 0.83 2.78 7.23
N VAL A 71 0.66 2.89 5.92
CA VAL A 71 1.59 3.55 5.01
C VAL A 71 0.89 4.69 4.30
N MET A 72 1.49 5.88 4.32
CA MET A 72 0.98 7.08 3.70
C MET A 72 2.00 7.67 2.72
N ALA A 73 1.54 8.04 1.53
CA ALA A 73 2.36 8.56 0.46
C ALA A 73 2.64 10.06 0.63
N VAL A 74 3.92 10.44 0.65
CA VAL A 74 4.34 11.84 0.61
C VAL A 74 4.55 12.22 -0.86
N ILE A 75 3.60 12.97 -1.40
CA ILE A 75 3.61 13.43 -2.80
C ILE A 75 3.98 14.91 -2.83
N ILE A 76 4.95 15.27 -3.67
CA ILE A 76 5.34 16.65 -3.96
C ILE A 76 5.03 16.98 -5.41
N ASN A 77 4.88 18.27 -5.71
CA ASN A 77 4.82 18.73 -7.10
C ASN A 77 6.17 18.44 -7.78
N GLY A 78 6.12 18.01 -9.05
CA GLY A 78 7.32 17.96 -9.87
C GLY A 78 7.87 19.36 -10.07
N SER A 79 9.18 19.53 -10.07
CA SER A 79 9.79 20.72 -10.65
C SER A 79 9.52 20.70 -12.15
N ASP A 80 9.28 21.88 -12.75
CA ASP A 80 9.12 22.11 -14.19
C ASP A 80 10.44 21.86 -14.95
N GLU A 81 11.09 20.73 -14.70
CA GLU A 81 12.24 20.27 -15.48
C GLU A 81 11.67 19.78 -16.82
N GLU A 82 11.95 20.55 -17.87
CA GLU A 82 11.49 20.40 -19.24
C GLU A 82 11.44 18.91 -19.67
N GLY A 83 10.23 18.35 -19.73
CA GLY A 83 9.98 16.98 -20.20
C GLY A 83 9.28 16.03 -19.22
N SER A 84 9.12 16.40 -17.94
CA SER A 84 8.36 15.56 -16.99
C SER A 84 6.84 15.68 -17.20
N ARG A 85 6.24 14.74 -17.93
CA ARG A 85 4.78 14.59 -18.08
C ARG A 85 4.02 14.27 -16.79
N ASN A 86 4.72 14.09 -15.66
CA ASN A 86 4.11 13.80 -14.37
C ASN A 86 4.12 15.05 -13.48
N PRO A 87 2.96 15.64 -13.17
CA PRO A 87 2.88 16.85 -12.33
C PRO A 87 3.27 16.58 -10.87
N THR A 88 3.38 15.30 -10.47
CA THR A 88 3.64 14.90 -9.08
C THR A 88 4.65 13.75 -8.96
N LYS A 89 5.46 13.82 -7.91
CA LYS A 89 6.51 12.85 -7.57
C LYS A 89 6.27 12.28 -6.18
N LEU A 90 6.43 10.96 -6.04
CA LEU A 90 6.49 10.30 -4.73
C LEU A 90 7.85 10.63 -4.12
N TRP A 91 7.86 11.50 -3.12
CA TRP A 91 9.09 11.88 -2.41
C TRP A 91 9.51 10.81 -1.41
N GLY A 92 8.53 10.25 -0.70
CA GLY A 92 8.76 9.24 0.32
C GLY A 92 7.45 8.66 0.86
N LEU A 93 7.58 7.88 1.92
CA LEU A 93 6.46 7.27 2.64
C LEU A 93 6.57 7.58 4.13
N VAL A 94 5.45 7.90 4.77
CA VAL A 94 5.32 7.79 6.22
C VAL A 94 4.84 6.37 6.52
N VAL A 95 5.61 5.64 7.30
CA VAL A 95 5.36 4.22 7.60
C VAL A 95 5.18 4.06 9.10
N CYS A 96 4.01 3.60 9.52
CA CYS A 96 3.70 3.27 10.90
C CYS A 96 3.65 1.75 11.06
N HIS A 97 4.23 1.24 12.14
CA HIS A 97 4.19 -0.18 12.50
C HIS A 97 3.52 -0.37 13.86
N HIS A 98 2.88 -1.52 14.04
CA HIS A 98 2.38 -1.96 15.34
C HIS A 98 2.77 -3.41 15.59
N THR A 99 3.12 -3.75 16.83
CA THR A 99 3.52 -5.10 17.26
C THR A 99 2.33 -6.03 17.52
N SER A 100 1.11 -5.54 17.31
CA SER A 100 -0.14 -6.28 17.47
C SER A 100 -1.10 -5.88 16.36
N PRO A 101 -2.13 -6.70 16.06
CA PRO A 101 -3.15 -6.33 15.08
C PRO A 101 -3.78 -4.99 15.44
N ARG A 102 -3.93 -4.11 14.44
CA ARG A 102 -4.52 -2.78 14.65
C ARG A 102 -5.31 -2.31 13.44
N CYS A 103 -6.61 -2.09 13.65
CA CYS A 103 -7.50 -1.52 12.65
C CYS A 103 -7.89 -0.11 13.08
N ILE A 104 -7.68 0.86 12.19
CA ILE A 104 -8.01 2.28 12.43
C ILE A 104 -9.25 2.64 11.61
N PRO A 105 -10.27 3.31 12.21
CA PRO A 105 -11.46 3.74 11.48
C PRO A 105 -11.13 4.61 10.25
N LEU A 106 -11.94 4.50 9.20
CA LEU A 106 -11.76 5.28 7.97
C LEU A 106 -11.65 6.79 8.19
N PRO A 107 -12.46 7.44 9.06
CA PRO A 107 -12.33 8.88 9.30
C PRO A 107 -10.93 9.29 9.77
N LEU A 108 -10.31 8.51 10.65
CA LEU A 108 -8.96 8.81 11.13
C LEU A 108 -7.92 8.62 10.03
N ARG A 109 -8.09 7.61 9.16
CA ARG A 109 -7.22 7.40 7.99
C ARG A 109 -7.32 8.52 6.96
N TYR A 110 -8.47 9.17 6.86
CA TYR A 110 -8.68 10.29 5.93
C TYR A 110 -8.14 11.62 6.47
N ALA A 111 -8.08 11.76 7.80
CA ALA A 111 -7.51 12.92 8.45
C ALA A 111 -5.97 12.98 8.37
N CYS A 112 -5.32 11.82 8.18
CA CYS A 112 -3.88 11.72 7.95
C CYS A 112 -3.50 11.98 6.49
#